data_AF-T0UK52-F1
#
_entry.id   AF-T0UK52-F1
#
_cell.length_a   1.000
_cell.length_b   1.000
_cell.length_c   1.000
_cell.angle_alpha   90.00
_cell.angle_beta   90.00
_cell.angle_gamma   90.00
#
_symmetry.space_group_name_H-M   'P 1'
#
loop_
_entity.id
_entity.type
_entity.pdbx_description
1 polymer ?
#
loop_
_entity_poly.entity_id
_entity_poly.type
_entity_poly.pdbx_seq_one_letter_code
_entity_poly.pdbx_strand_id
1 'polypeptide(L)' 'MIKCGADVALMTGSGPTVFGLCRSEKKADRLVNSMRGFCKEVYKVRIL' A
#
# COMPACT_ATOMS: atom_id res chain seq x y z
N MET A 1 -1.47 -0.73 -6.93
CA MET A 1 -1.33 0.28 -5.85
C MET A 1 -1.59 1.71 -6.32
N ILE A 2 -0.89 2.27 -7.31
CA ILE A 2 -1.16 3.65 -7.81
C ILE A 2 -2.63 3.83 -8.22
N LYS A 3 -3.17 2.92 -9.04
CA LYS A 3 -4.60 2.93 -9.43
C LYS A 3 -5.57 2.78 -8.26
N CYS A 4 -5.11 2.27 -7.12
CA CYS A 4 -5.91 2.10 -5.90
C CYS A 4 -5.83 3.33 -4.97
N GLY A 5 -5.02 4.33 -5.29
CA GLY A 5 -4.91 5.58 -4.54
C GLY A 5 -3.59 5.80 -3.78
N ALA A 6 -2.55 5.00 -4.02
CA ALA A 6 -1.21 5.28 -3.50
C ALA A 6 -0.61 6.48 -4.25
N ASP A 7 0.06 7.37 -3.52
CA ASP A 7 0.76 8.51 -4.12
C ASP A 7 2.07 8.05 -4.79
N VAL A 8 2.75 7.07 -4.18
CA VAL A 8 3.91 6.37 -4.75
C VAL A 8 3.76 4.88 -4.45
N ALA A 9 4.21 4.02 -5.36
CA ALA A 9 4.28 2.59 -5.13
C ALA A 9 5.55 2.04 -5.77
N LEU A 10 6.27 1.18 -5.04
CA LEU A 10 7.52 0.57 -5.49
C LEU A 10 7.65 -0.86 -4.94
N MET A 11 8.25 -1.74 -5.73
CA MET A 11 8.64 -3.07 -5.30
C MET A 11 9.92 -2.99 -4.44
N THR A 12 10.00 -3.77 -3.37
CA THR A 12 11.22 -3.88 -2.57
C THR A 12 12.18 -4.87 -3.24
N GLY A 13 13.33 -4.38 -3.73
CA GLY A 13 14.34 -5.24 -4.36
C GLY A 13 13.77 -6.04 -5.55
N SER A 14 13.98 -7.36 -5.54
CA SER A 14 13.45 -8.29 -6.55
C SER A 14 12.00 -8.74 -6.30
N GLY A 15 11.36 -8.30 -5.21
CA GLY A 15 9.98 -8.66 -4.87
C GLY A 15 9.84 -10.00 -4.11
N PRO A 16 8.60 -10.46 -3.86
CA PRO A 16 7.31 -9.95 -4.39
C PRO A 16 6.72 -8.78 -3.59
N THR A 17 7.35 -8.37 -2.49
CA THR A 17 6.84 -7.34 -1.59
C THR A 17 6.82 -5.96 -2.25
N VAL A 18 5.73 -5.24 -2.08
CA VAL A 18 5.51 -3.89 -2.62
C VAL A 18 5.10 -2.97 -1.48
N PHE A 19 5.66 -1.78 -1.42
CA PHE A 19 5.20 -0.73 -0.52
C PHE A 19 4.62 0.43 -1.31
N GLY A 20 3.72 1.17 -0.66
CA GLY A 20 3.17 2.39 -1.20
C GLY A 20 3.07 3.46 -0.13
N LEU A 21 3.35 4.70 -0.52
CA LEU A 21 3.25 5.85 0.35
C LEU A 21 1.95 6.60 0.07
N CYS A 22 1.32 7.07 1.14
CA CYS A 22 0.10 7.86 1.11
C CYS A 22 0.30 9.08 2.02
N ARG A 23 -0.05 10.28 1.54
CA ARG A 23 0.02 11.53 2.32
C ARG A 23 -1.07 11.63 3.40
N SER A 24 -2.14 10.87 3.29
CA SER A 24 -3.24 10.88 4.28
C SER A 24 -3.64 9.48 4.68
N GLU A 25 -4.05 9.34 5.93
CA GLU A 25 -4.52 8.07 6.49
C GLU A 25 -5.73 7.51 5.73
N LYS A 26 -6.68 8.37 5.35
CA LYS A 26 -7.85 7.99 4.55
C LYS A 26 -7.50 7.29 3.24
N LYS A 27 -6.43 7.74 2.56
CA LYS A 27 -5.93 7.07 1.33
C LYS A 27 -5.33 5.71 1.67
N ALA A 28 -4.54 5.64 2.75
CA ALA A 28 -3.93 4.39 3.20
C ALA A 28 -4.99 3.33 3.56
N ASP A 29 -6.07 3.72 4.24
CA ASP A 29 -7.18 2.80 4.59
C ASP A 29 -7.87 2.23 3.35
N ARG A 30 -8.22 3.09 2.38
CA ARG A 30 -8.80 2.66 1.11
C ARG A 30 -7.87 1.70 0.37
N LEU A 31 -6.58 1.99 0.37
CA LEU A 31 -5.58 1.17 -0.28
C LEU A 31 -5.49 -0.22 0.37
N VAL A 32 -5.38 -0.27 1.69
CA VAL A 32 -5.30 -1.52 2.46
C VAL A 32 -6.54 -2.39 2.23
N ASN A 33 -7.73 -1.79 2.27
CA ASN A 33 -8.98 -2.50 2.00
C ASN A 33 -9.02 -3.05 0.57
N SER A 34 -8.54 -2.27 -0.40
CA SER A 34 -8.45 -2.72 -1.80
C SER A 34 -7.47 -3.88 -1.96
N MET A 35 -6.31 -3.84 -1.28
CA MET A 35 -5.28 -4.87 -1.39
C MET A 35 -5.64 -6.17 -0.67
N ARG A 36 -6.41 -6.13 0.42
CA ARG A 36 -6.87 -7.33 1.15
C ARG A 36 -7.74 -8.28 0.31
N GLY A 37 -8.35 -7.79 -0.77
CA GLY A 37 -9.06 -8.64 -1.74
C GLY A 37 -8.15 -9.48 -2.64
N PHE A 38 -6.85 -9.14 -2.73
CA PHE A 38 -5.90 -9.78 -3.65
C PHE A 38 -4.67 -10.37 -2.95
N CYS A 39 -4.27 -9.81 -1.81
CA CYS A 39 -3.09 -10.21 -1.05
C CYS A 39 -3.48 -10.68 0.34
N LYS A 40 -2.93 -11.83 0.77
CA LYS A 40 -3.18 -12.39 2.11
C LYS A 40 -2.56 -11.54 3.21
N GLU A 41 -1.39 -10.96 2.94
CA GLU A 41 -0.59 -10.18 3.89
C GLU A 41 -0.55 -8.72 3.45
N VAL A 42 -1.23 -7.85 4.21
CA VAL A 42 -1.33 -6.42 3.94
C VAL A 42 -1.20 -5.66 5.25
N TYR A 43 -0.20 -4.78 5.33
CA TYR A 43 0.13 -4.03 6.54
C TYR A 43 0.00 -2.53 6.30
N LYS A 44 -0.64 -1.81 7.24
CA LYS A 44 -0.64 -0.35 7.31
C LYS A 44 0.37 0.06 8.36
N VAL A 45 1.37 0.84 7.97
CA VAL A 45 2.39 1.37 8.88
C VAL A 45 2.47 2.89 8.77
N ARG A 46 2.81 3.57 9.87
CA ARG A 46 3.03 5.02 9.91
C ARG A 46 4.50 5.28 10.24
N ILE A 47 5.14 6.16 9.47
CA ILE A 47 6.48 6.65 9.78
C ILE A 47 6.35 7.65 10.95
N LEU A 48 7.22 7.53 11.96
CA LEU A 48 7.28 8.42 13.12
C LEU A 48 8.21 9.60 12.84
#